data_AF-A0A520N362-F1
#
_entry.id   AF-A0A520N362-F1
#
_cell.length_a   1.000
_cell.length_b   1.000
_cell.length_c   1.000
_cell.angle_alpha   90.00
_cell.angle_beta   90.00
_cell.angle_gamma   90.00
#
_symmetry.space_group_name_H-M   'P 1'
#
loop_
_entity.id
_entity.type
_entity.pdbx_description
1 polymer ?
#
loop_
_entity_poly.entity_id
_entity_poly.type
_entity_poly.pdbx_seq_one_letter_code
_entity_poly.pdbx_strand_id
1 'polypeptide(L)'
;MNKGAKKTLRKLIIAVPLMFAFGFALVPLYDVFCEVTGLNGKVFQSESNDSLLIDDGRSIALQFISTNNENMPWTFKPSEQVMKINTGKYH
;
A
#
# COMPACT_ATOMS: atom_id res chain seq x y z
N MET A 1 32.32 -42.67 -4.61
CA MET A 1 31.13 -41.84 -4.30
C MET A 1 29.98 -42.25 -5.24
N ASN A 2 28.86 -42.73 -4.69
CA ASN A 2 27.76 -43.36 -5.42
C ASN A 2 27.15 -42.40 -6.49
N LYS A 3 27.00 -42.84 -7.75
CA LYS A 3 26.54 -41.98 -8.86
C LYS A 3 25.14 -41.39 -8.61
N GLY A 4 24.28 -42.15 -7.92
CA GLY A 4 22.94 -41.69 -7.51
C GLY A 4 23.01 -40.51 -6.53
N ALA A 5 23.90 -40.59 -5.53
CA ALA A 5 24.08 -39.55 -4.53
C ALA A 5 24.57 -38.22 -5.15
N LYS A 6 25.48 -38.27 -6.12
CA LYS A 6 25.92 -37.06 -6.86
C LYS A 6 24.76 -36.39 -7.63
N LYS A 7 23.85 -37.18 -8.20
CA LYS A 7 22.67 -36.66 -8.94
C LYS A 7 21.68 -35.97 -8.01
N THR A 8 21.41 -36.57 -6.84
CA THR A 8 20.52 -35.98 -5.82
C THR A 8 21.13 -34.72 -5.21
N LEU A 9 22.43 -34.73 -4.91
CA LEU A 9 23.15 -33.56 -4.39
C LEU A 9 23.09 -32.37 -5.36
N ARG A 10 23.32 -32.63 -6.66
CA ARG A 10 23.23 -31.57 -7.69
C ARG A 10 21.82 -30.98 -7.79
N LYS A 11 20.77 -31.80 -7.65
CA LYS A 11 19.38 -31.30 -7.65
C LYS A 11 19.10 -30.42 -6.43
N LEU A 12 19.54 -30.82 -5.25
CA LEU A 12 19.35 -30.05 -4.02
C LEU A 12 20.06 -28.70 -4.07
N ILE A 13 21.31 -28.66 -4.57
CA ILE A 13 22.08 -27.42 -4.71
C ILE A 13 21.40 -26.42 -5.66
N ILE A 14 20.64 -26.88 -6.65
CA ILE A 14 19.89 -26.01 -7.57
C ILE A 14 18.52 -25.64 -6.99
N ALA A 15 17.84 -26.59 -6.36
CA ALA A 15 16.47 -26.40 -5.86
C ALA A 15 16.39 -25.38 -4.72
N VAL A 16 17.38 -25.40 -3.80
CA VAL A 16 17.42 -24.49 -2.65
C VAL A 16 17.46 -23.02 -3.08
N PRO A 17 18.45 -22.53 -3.85
CA PRO A 17 18.49 -21.13 -4.27
C PRO A 17 17.30 -20.74 -5.15
N LEU A 18 16.76 -21.68 -5.93
CA LEU A 18 15.55 -21.44 -6.72
C LEU A 18 14.32 -21.15 -5.84
N MET A 19 14.12 -21.91 -4.77
CA MET A 19 13.03 -21.66 -3.82
C MET A 19 13.19 -20.32 -3.09
N PHE A 20 14.42 -19.95 -2.71
CA PHE A 20 14.69 -18.64 -2.11
C PHE A 20 14.44 -17.49 -3.09
N ALA A 21 14.92 -17.60 -4.33
CA ALA A 21 14.68 -16.61 -5.38
C ALA A 21 13.19 -16.45 -5.67
N PHE A 22 12.44 -17.57 -5.69
CA PHE A 22 10.99 -17.56 -5.87
C PHE A 22 10.27 -16.83 -4.73
N GLY A 23 10.66 -17.10 -3.48
CA GLY A 23 10.10 -16.39 -2.32
C GLY A 23 10.35 -14.88 -2.35
N PHE A 24 11.55 -14.45 -2.76
CA PHE A 24 11.86 -13.03 -2.92
C PHE A 24 11.06 -12.39 -4.07
N ALA A 25 10.87 -13.12 -5.18
CA ALA A 25 10.11 -12.66 -6.34
C ALA A 25 8.60 -12.51 -6.05
N LEU A 26 8.06 -13.14 -5.00
CA LEU A 26 6.64 -13.01 -4.64
C LEU A 26 6.27 -11.60 -4.18
N VAL A 27 7.20 -10.84 -3.58
CA VAL A 27 6.96 -9.47 -3.11
C VAL A 27 6.61 -8.52 -4.27
N PRO A 28 7.47 -8.32 -5.29
CA PRO A 28 7.14 -7.45 -6.42
C PRO A 28 5.97 -8.00 -7.25
N LEU A 29 5.80 -9.32 -7.32
CA LEU A 29 4.64 -9.92 -7.97
C LEU A 29 3.34 -9.47 -7.28
N TYR A 30 3.30 -9.50 -5.95
CA TYR A 30 2.16 -9.03 -5.17
C TYR A 30 1.90 -7.53 -5.39
N ASP A 31 2.95 -6.71 -5.48
CA ASP A 31 2.81 -5.28 -5.77
C ASP A 31 2.15 -5.04 -7.14
N VAL A 32 2.58 -5.76 -8.20
CA VAL A 32 1.98 -5.68 -9.54
C VAL A 32 0.53 -6.16 -9.52
N PHE A 33 0.23 -7.23 -8.80
CA PHE A 33 -1.16 -7.68 -8.63
C PHE A 33 -2.02 -6.62 -7.94
N CYS A 34 -1.51 -5.97 -6.89
CA CYS A 34 -2.21 -4.85 -6.24
C CYS A 34 -2.42 -3.67 -7.18
N GLU A 35 -1.45 -3.35 -8.03
CA GLU A 35 -1.55 -2.27 -9.02
C GLU A 35 -2.62 -2.56 -10.09
N VAL A 36 -2.63 -3.77 -10.64
CA VAL A 36 -3.59 -4.18 -11.69
C VAL A 36 -5.01 -4.31 -11.14
N THR A 37 -5.16 -4.83 -9.92
CA THR A 37 -6.48 -5.05 -9.30
C THR A 37 -7.01 -3.83 -8.55
N GLY A 38 -6.15 -2.86 -8.22
CA GLY A 38 -6.48 -1.71 -7.36
C GLY A 38 -6.73 -2.08 -5.90
N LEU A 39 -6.42 -3.32 -5.49
CA LEU A 39 -6.55 -3.75 -4.11
C LEU A 39 -5.52 -3.01 -3.23
N ASN A 40 -5.94 -2.64 -2.01
CA ASN A 40 -5.20 -1.80 -1.04
C ASN A 40 -5.10 -0.30 -1.32
N GLY A 41 -5.66 0.23 -2.40
CA GLY A 41 -5.68 1.68 -2.60
C GLY A 41 -4.30 2.32 -2.43
N LYS A 42 -3.23 1.62 -2.87
CA LYS A 42 -1.97 2.30 -3.21
C LYS A 42 -2.37 3.22 -4.36
N VAL A 43 -2.86 4.39 -3.98
CA VAL A 43 -3.19 5.47 -4.88
C VAL A 43 -1.92 5.64 -5.68
N PHE A 44 -1.99 5.38 -6.98
CA PHE A 44 -1.03 5.90 -7.93
C PHE A 44 -0.75 7.31 -7.44
N GLN A 45 0.45 7.55 -6.92
CA GLN A 45 0.85 8.91 -6.62
C GLN A 45 0.80 9.56 -7.98
N SER A 46 -0.32 10.25 -8.24
CA SER A 46 -0.66 10.74 -9.55
C SER A 46 0.48 11.66 -9.92
N GLU A 47 1.35 11.21 -10.83
CA GLU A 47 2.49 12.00 -11.32
C GLU A 47 2.00 13.29 -12.01
N SER A 48 0.69 13.42 -12.25
CA SER A 48 0.04 14.67 -12.59
C SER A 48 -0.15 15.56 -11.35
N ASN A 49 0.95 16.15 -10.89
CA ASN A 49 0.90 17.49 -10.26
C ASN A 49 0.86 18.60 -11.33
N ASP A 50 0.92 18.24 -12.61
CA ASP A 50 0.85 19.21 -13.69
C ASP A 50 -0.60 19.60 -14.00
N SER A 51 -0.89 20.86 -13.67
CA SER A 51 -1.97 21.71 -14.22
C SER A 51 -3.36 21.64 -13.58
N LEU A 52 -3.47 21.51 -12.25
CA LEU A 52 -4.62 22.15 -11.57
C LEU A 52 -4.31 23.62 -11.32
N LEU A 53 -4.26 24.41 -12.40
CA LEU A 53 -4.51 25.85 -12.36
C LEU A 53 -6.00 26.04 -12.02
N ILE A 54 -6.35 25.78 -10.76
CA ILE A 54 -7.64 26.14 -10.20
C ILE A 54 -7.45 27.58 -9.73
N ASP A 55 -7.66 28.52 -10.66
CA ASP A 55 -7.58 29.98 -10.45
C ASP A 55 -8.49 30.44 -9.29
N ASP A 56 -9.54 29.66 -8.97
CA ASP A 56 -10.38 29.84 -7.79
C ASP A 56 -10.70 28.48 -7.14
N GLY A 57 -10.15 28.25 -5.95
CA GLY A 57 -10.25 27.00 -5.18
C GLY A 57 -11.64 26.35 -5.15
N ARG A 58 -11.70 25.02 -5.19
CA ARG A 58 -12.93 24.23 -5.06
C ARG A 58 -13.34 24.11 -3.59
N SER A 59 -14.63 24.28 -3.29
CA SER A 59 -15.18 23.96 -1.98
C SER A 59 -15.36 22.44 -1.82
N ILE A 60 -14.75 21.86 -0.80
CA ILE A 60 -14.85 20.45 -0.44
C ILE A 60 -15.22 20.30 1.04
N ALA A 61 -15.96 19.24 1.36
CA ALA A 61 -16.31 18.90 2.74
C ALA A 61 -15.41 17.75 3.22
N LEU A 62 -14.67 17.99 4.31
CA LEU A 62 -13.88 16.99 5.02
C LEU A 62 -14.72 16.40 6.14
N GLN A 63 -14.94 15.09 6.12
CA GLN A 63 -15.59 14.36 7.19
C GLN A 63 -14.51 13.72 8.08
N PHE A 64 -14.52 14.05 9.36
CA PHE A 64 -13.66 13.41 10.35
C PHE A 64 -14.39 12.22 10.96
N ILE A 65 -13.74 11.06 10.94
CA ILE A 65 -14.26 9.80 11.50
C ILE A 65 -13.28 9.32 12.56
N SER A 66 -13.79 9.04 13.76
CA SER A 66 -13.05 8.41 14.84
C SER A 66 -13.75 7.14 15.26
N THR A 67 -13.03 6.02 15.28
CA THR A 67 -13.50 4.77 15.87
C THR A 67 -12.75 4.54 17.18
N ASN A 68 -13.49 4.17 18.24
CA ASN A 68 -12.89 3.86 19.54
C ASN A 68 -12.98 2.35 19.81
N ASN A 69 -11.98 1.79 20.48
CA ASN A 69 -12.00 0.41 20.96
C ASN A 69 -12.73 0.37 22.32
N GLU A 70 -13.41 -0.73 22.63
CA GLU A 70 -14.17 -0.89 23.89
C GLU A 70 -13.28 -0.81 25.13
N ASN A 71 -12.01 -1.20 25.02
CA ASN A 71 -11.04 -1.14 26.13
C ASN A 71 -10.35 0.23 26.28
N MET A 72 -10.83 1.28 25.61
CA MET A 72 -10.17 2.58 25.65
C MET A 72 -10.74 3.48 26.77
N PRO A 73 -9.97 3.84 27.81
CA PRO A 73 -10.46 4.57 28.98
C PRO A 73 -10.65 6.08 28.75
N TRP A 74 -10.26 6.59 27.58
CA TRP A 74 -10.38 8.00 27.20
C TRP A 74 -11.33 8.21 26.02
N THR A 75 -11.95 9.39 25.97
CA THR A 75 -12.86 9.76 24.86
C THR A 75 -12.06 10.30 23.69
N PHE A 76 -12.02 9.54 22.59
CA PHE A 76 -11.47 10.01 21.32
C PHE A 76 -12.62 10.34 20.36
N LYS A 77 -12.77 11.62 20.05
CA LYS A 77 -13.75 12.13 19.09
C LYS A 77 -13.18 13.33 18.34
N PRO A 78 -13.56 13.57 17.07
CA PRO A 78 -13.12 14.74 16.34
C PRO A 78 -13.71 16.01 16.98
N SER A 79 -12.98 17.12 16.88
CA SER A 79 -13.45 18.44 17.32
C SER A 79 -14.67 18.91 16.52
N GLU A 80 -14.65 18.66 15.20
CA GLU A 80 -15.76 18.92 14.28
C GLU A 80 -16.00 17.67 13.43
N GLN A 81 -17.26 17.32 13.16
CA GLN A 81 -17.57 16.16 12.33
C GLN A 81 -17.35 16.45 10.83
N VAL A 82 -17.74 17.64 10.38
CA VAL A 82 -17.59 18.06 8.99
C VAL A 82 -17.03 19.48 8.94
N MET A 83 -15.96 19.66 8.17
CA MET A 83 -15.36 20.97 7.90
C MET A 83 -15.43 21.26 6.41
N LYS A 84 -15.89 22.46 6.04
CA LYS A 84 -15.85 22.92 4.65
C LYS A 84 -14.55 23.68 4.42
N ILE A 85 -13.71 23.19 3.51
CA ILE A 85 -12.47 23.86 3.13
C ILE A 85 -12.51 24.25 1.65
N ASN A 86 -11.75 25.27 1.30
CA ASN A 86 -11.53 25.66 -0.08
C ASN A 86 -10.10 25.29 -0.46
N THR A 87 -9.93 24.48 -1.50
CA THR A 87 -8.61 24.03 -1.95
C THR A 87 -7.74 25.24 -2.35
N GLY A 88 -6.48 25.29 -1.91
CA GLY A 88 -5.57 26.39 -2.21
C GLY A 88 -5.56 27.54 -1.19
N LYS A 89 -6.44 27.50 -0.16
CA LYS A 89 -6.37 28.40 1.00
C LYS A 89 -5.88 27.61 2.22
N TYR A 90 -4.92 28.17 2.96
CA TYR A 90 -4.47 27.62 4.25
C TYR A 90 -5.44 28.08 5.36
N HIS A 91 -5.81 27.15 6.24
CA HIS A 91 -6.70 27.38 7.39
C HIS A 91 -5.93 27.21 8.69
#